data_AF-A0A920INP9-F1
#
_entry.id   AF-A0A920INP9-F1
#
_cell.length_a   1.000
_cell.length_b   1.000
_cell.length_c   1.000
_cell.angle_alpha   90.00
_cell.angle_beta   90.00
_cell.angle_gamma   90.00
#
_symmetry.space_group_name_H-M   'P 1'
#
loop_
_entity.id
_entity.type
_entity.pdbx_description
1 polymer ?
#
loop_
_entity_poly.entity_id
_entity_poly.type
_entity_poly.pdbx_seq_one_letter_code
_entity_poly.pdbx_strand_id
1 'polypeptide(L)'
;MYLLTKTPFGRMCNAVRDNQQRAEFVGYNVRKVRWLAFSLSAMFAGAAGSLHAINYEHIGFESVSLVQSGLVLFMAYIGGIGNFLGPILGAISLTYLDTMLSDITEAWVLYYGIIFVLVIAFAPQGISGIIMVHEPIIRNNPSLLKKLVFPYTIFLVSIIILTIGFTSIIELIHSLKSSKDSLKVYWLK
;
A
#
# COMPACT_ATOMS: atom_id res chain seq x y z
N MET A 1 -13.59 -0.35 -10.05
CA MET A 1 -14.18 0.99 -10.29
C MET A 1 -13.48 1.83 -11.37
N TYR A 2 -12.48 1.33 -12.10
CA TYR A 2 -11.78 2.12 -13.12
C TYR A 2 -12.69 2.75 -14.19
N LEU A 3 -13.70 2.04 -14.68
CA LEU A 3 -14.62 2.61 -15.68
C LEU A 3 -15.43 3.79 -15.13
N LEU A 4 -15.75 3.76 -13.83
CA LEU A 4 -16.49 4.82 -13.15
C LEU A 4 -15.71 6.14 -13.13
N THR A 5 -14.37 6.09 -13.02
CA THR A 5 -13.54 7.30 -13.05
C THR A 5 -13.56 7.99 -14.42
N LYS A 6 -13.87 7.25 -15.50
CA LYS A 6 -14.02 7.80 -16.85
C LYS A 6 -15.40 8.45 -17.11
N THR A 7 -16.38 8.18 -16.25
CA THR A 7 -17.75 8.72 -16.37
C THR A 7 -17.87 10.14 -15.78
N PRO A 8 -18.92 10.91 -16.14
CA PRO A 8 -19.20 12.22 -15.49
C PRO A 8 -19.35 12.11 -13.97
N PHE A 9 -19.86 10.99 -13.45
CA PHE A 9 -19.99 10.77 -12.01
C PHE A 9 -18.63 10.76 -11.30
N GLY A 10 -17.60 10.16 -11.91
CA GLY A 10 -16.23 10.20 -11.38
C GLY A 10 -15.67 11.61 -11.29
N ARG A 11 -15.89 12.44 -12.33
CA ARG A 11 -15.49 13.86 -12.32
C ARG A 11 -16.24 14.65 -11.24
N MET A 12 -17.51 14.34 -11.04
CA MET A 12 -18.32 14.95 -9.99
C MET A 12 -17.79 14.59 -8.59
N CYS A 13 -17.38 13.33 -8.37
CA CYS A 13 -16.77 12.92 -7.11
C CYS A 13 -15.48 13.70 -6.83
N ASN A 14 -14.64 13.92 -7.85
CA ASN A 14 -13.44 14.75 -7.72
C ASN A 14 -13.79 16.22 -7.42
N ALA A 15 -14.79 16.79 -8.10
CA ALA A 15 -15.24 18.16 -7.84
C ALA A 15 -15.75 18.35 -6.40
N VAL A 16 -16.53 17.39 -5.89
CA VAL A 16 -17.01 17.39 -4.49
C VAL A 16 -15.85 17.22 -3.51
N ARG A 17 -14.82 16.43 -3.84
CA ARG A 17 -13.62 16.26 -3.02
C ARG A 17 -12.83 17.57 -2.91
N ASP A 18 -12.65 18.28 -4.03
CA ASP A 18 -11.80 19.46 -4.09
C ASP A 18 -12.48 20.70 -3.48
N ASN A 19 -13.76 20.97 -3.79
CA ASN A 19 -14.51 22.05 -3.15
C ASN A 19 -16.03 21.81 -3.20
N GLN A 20 -16.58 21.45 -2.03
CA GLN A 20 -18.01 21.14 -1.86
C GLN A 20 -18.91 22.33 -2.14
N GLN A 21 -18.55 23.53 -1.65
CA GLN A 21 -19.35 24.74 -1.85
C GLN A 21 -19.45 25.09 -3.34
N ARG A 22 -18.35 25.01 -4.09
CA ARG A 22 -18.35 25.26 -5.55
C ARG A 22 -19.22 24.25 -6.30
N ALA A 23 -19.22 22.98 -5.88
CA ALA A 23 -20.08 21.96 -6.47
C ALA A 23 -21.58 22.25 -6.25
N GLU A 24 -21.95 22.79 -5.08
CA GLU A 24 -23.34 23.20 -4.79
C GLU A 24 -23.77 24.42 -5.60
N PHE A 25 -22.88 25.41 -5.80
CA PHE A 25 -23.18 26.59 -6.63
C PHE A 25 -23.45 26.25 -8.10
N VAL A 26 -22.87 25.17 -8.62
CA VAL A 26 -23.14 24.67 -9.98
C VAL A 26 -24.49 23.96 -10.07
N GLY A 27 -25.18 23.74 -8.95
CA GLY A 27 -26.52 23.14 -8.88
C GLY A 27 -26.53 21.64 -8.52
N TYR A 28 -25.39 21.06 -8.16
CA TYR A 28 -25.33 19.66 -7.78
C TYR A 28 -25.52 19.45 -6.27
N ASN A 29 -26.24 18.39 -5.92
CA ASN A 29 -26.41 17.99 -4.53
C ASN A 29 -25.22 17.16 -4.03
N VAL A 30 -24.34 17.76 -3.24
CA VAL A 30 -23.14 17.11 -2.65
C VAL A 30 -23.48 15.86 -1.84
N ARG A 31 -24.60 15.89 -1.09
CA ARG A 31 -25.03 14.75 -0.28
C ARG A 31 -25.34 13.53 -1.13
N LYS A 32 -26.07 13.70 -2.25
CA LYS A 32 -26.40 12.61 -3.17
C LYS A 32 -25.14 12.00 -3.80
N VAL A 33 -24.19 12.83 -4.22
CA VAL A 33 -22.92 12.36 -4.80
C VAL A 33 -22.12 11.52 -3.80
N ARG A 34 -21.98 11.99 -2.56
CA ARG A 34 -21.28 11.23 -1.50
C ARG A 34 -21.99 9.95 -1.13
N TRP A 35 -23.32 9.99 -1.04
CA TRP A 35 -24.11 8.79 -0.70
C TRP A 35 -23.97 7.70 -1.77
N LEU A 36 -24.01 8.08 -3.05
CA LEU A 36 -23.78 7.13 -4.15
C LEU A 36 -22.35 6.59 -4.13
N ALA A 37 -21.35 7.45 -3.93
CA ALA A 37 -19.95 7.04 -3.86
C ALA A 37 -19.71 6.09 -2.67
N PHE A 38 -20.29 6.38 -1.52
CA PHE A 38 -20.23 5.53 -0.33
C PHE A 38 -20.91 4.18 -0.56
N SER A 39 -22.13 4.18 -1.11
CA SER A 39 -22.89 2.95 -1.38
C SER A 39 -22.15 2.03 -2.35
N LEU A 40 -21.56 2.60 -3.40
CA LEU A 40 -20.77 1.85 -4.36
C LEU A 40 -19.50 1.28 -3.72
N SER A 41 -18.77 2.07 -2.92
CA SER A 41 -17.58 1.60 -2.20
C SER A 41 -17.92 0.49 -1.21
N ALA A 42 -19.04 0.63 -0.47
CA ALA A 42 -19.52 -0.37 0.46
C ALA A 42 -19.89 -1.69 -0.25
N MET A 43 -20.44 -1.64 -1.46
CA MET A 43 -20.72 -2.84 -2.25
C MET A 43 -19.43 -3.61 -2.59
N PHE A 44 -18.38 -2.93 -3.04
CA PHE A 44 -17.09 -3.59 -3.32
C PHE A 44 -16.38 -4.06 -2.05
N ALA A 45 -16.45 -3.29 -0.97
CA ALA A 45 -15.90 -3.70 0.32
C ALA A 45 -16.61 -4.94 0.88
N GLY A 46 -17.94 -5.02 0.74
CA GLY A 46 -18.73 -6.19 1.12
C GLY A 46 -18.38 -7.42 0.28
N ALA A 47 -18.22 -7.28 -1.03
CA ALA A 47 -17.78 -8.37 -1.90
C ALA A 47 -16.35 -8.85 -1.60
N ALA A 48 -15.44 -7.93 -1.25
CA ALA A 48 -14.09 -8.28 -0.82
C ALA A 48 -14.12 -9.00 0.54
N GLY A 49 -14.95 -8.53 1.48
CA GLY A 49 -15.12 -9.14 2.80
C GLY A 49 -15.73 -10.54 2.73
N SER A 50 -16.70 -10.79 1.85
CA SER A 50 -17.24 -12.14 1.65
C SER A 50 -16.21 -13.09 1.05
N LEU A 51 -15.38 -12.62 0.11
CA LEU A 51 -14.27 -13.41 -0.43
C LEU A 51 -13.22 -13.73 0.64
N HIS A 52 -12.90 -12.77 1.51
CA HIS A 52 -12.00 -12.97 2.65
C HIS A 52 -12.53 -14.03 3.62
N ALA A 53 -13.83 -13.96 3.95
CA ALA A 53 -14.48 -14.97 4.79
C ALA A 53 -14.38 -16.38 4.22
N ILE A 54 -14.54 -16.53 2.90
CA ILE A 54 -14.40 -17.82 2.20
C ILE A 54 -12.94 -18.28 2.19
N ASN A 55 -11.98 -17.37 2.01
CA ASN A 55 -10.57 -17.71 1.92
C ASN A 55 -9.98 -18.21 3.25
N TYR A 56 -10.37 -17.61 4.37
CA TYR A 56 -9.84 -17.94 5.69
C TYR A 56 -10.71 -18.91 6.49
N GLU A 57 -11.93 -19.23 6.02
CA GLU A 57 -12.94 -20.12 6.66
C GLU A 57 -13.33 -19.76 8.10
N HIS A 58 -12.68 -18.77 8.70
CA HIS A 58 -12.83 -18.32 10.06
C HIS A 58 -12.94 -16.79 10.09
N ILE A 59 -13.88 -16.28 10.87
CA ILE A 59 -14.05 -14.85 11.13
C ILE A 59 -14.06 -14.67 12.64
N GLY A 60 -13.04 -13.99 13.15
CA GLY A 60 -12.91 -13.64 14.56
C GLY A 60 -13.07 -12.15 14.80
N PHE A 61 -13.07 -11.73 16.07
CA PHE A 61 -13.04 -10.30 16.44
C PHE A 61 -11.81 -9.56 15.89
N GLU A 62 -10.73 -10.29 15.65
CA GLU A 62 -9.50 -9.76 15.06
C GLU A 62 -9.70 -9.28 13.62
N SER A 63 -10.55 -9.94 12.84
CA SER A 63 -10.86 -9.57 11.45
C SER A 63 -11.58 -8.21 11.34
N VAL A 64 -12.25 -7.77 12.42
CA VAL A 64 -12.96 -6.48 12.51
C VAL A 64 -12.17 -5.48 13.37
N SER A 65 -10.91 -5.79 13.70
CA SER A 65 -10.07 -4.94 14.53
C SER A 65 -9.62 -3.67 13.81
N LEU A 66 -9.22 -2.68 14.62
CA LEU A 66 -8.59 -1.45 14.13
C LEU A 66 -7.27 -1.75 13.41
N VAL A 67 -6.55 -2.78 13.85
CA VAL A 67 -5.28 -3.22 13.24
C VAL A 67 -5.53 -3.69 11.81
N GLN A 68 -6.51 -4.56 11.59
CA GLN A 68 -6.86 -5.06 10.25
C GLN A 68 -7.30 -3.92 9.31
N SER A 69 -8.08 -2.97 9.83
CA SER A 69 -8.49 -1.79 9.06
C SER A 69 -7.29 -0.91 8.68
N GLY A 70 -6.30 -0.79 9.57
CA GLY A 70 -5.03 -0.11 9.32
C GLY A 70 -4.21 -0.78 8.23
N LEU A 71 -4.17 -2.11 8.17
CA LEU A 71 -3.46 -2.84 7.12
C LEU A 71 -4.04 -2.55 5.73
N VAL A 72 -5.37 -2.52 5.59
CA VAL A 72 -6.02 -2.15 4.32
C VAL A 72 -5.66 -0.71 3.91
N LEU A 73 -5.58 0.21 4.89
CA LEU A 73 -5.13 1.58 4.65
C LEU A 73 -3.67 1.62 4.18
N PHE A 74 -2.79 0.81 4.79
CA PHE A 74 -1.38 0.71 4.39
C PHE A 74 -1.24 0.20 2.96
N MET A 75 -1.99 -0.84 2.58
CA MET A 75 -2.04 -1.34 1.21
C MET A 75 -2.44 -0.24 0.22
N ALA A 76 -3.45 0.56 0.56
CA ALA A 76 -3.89 1.65 -0.30
C ALA A 76 -2.86 2.79 -0.42
N TYR A 77 -2.23 3.19 0.70
CA TYR A 77 -1.24 4.28 0.72
C TYR A 77 0.08 3.88 0.06
N ILE A 78 0.62 2.70 0.39
CA ILE A 78 1.88 2.21 -0.18
C ILE A 78 1.73 2.01 -1.67
N GLY A 79 0.61 1.44 -2.09
CA GLY A 79 0.26 1.30 -3.51
C GLY A 79 0.05 2.63 -4.23
N GLY A 80 -0.52 3.61 -3.54
CA GLY A 80 -0.77 4.97 -4.03
C GLY A 80 -2.26 5.24 -4.27
N ILE A 81 -2.85 6.15 -3.51
CA ILE A 81 -4.30 6.47 -3.56
C ILE A 81 -4.67 7.26 -4.84
N GLY A 82 -3.70 7.92 -5.47
CA GLY A 82 -3.92 8.72 -6.67
C GLY A 82 -4.27 7.92 -7.92
N ASN A 83 -4.01 6.61 -7.95
CA ASN A 83 -4.27 5.75 -9.10
C ASN A 83 -5.12 4.55 -8.73
N PHE A 84 -5.98 4.11 -9.65
CA PHE A 84 -6.86 2.96 -9.45
C PHE A 84 -6.09 1.64 -9.23
N LEU A 85 -4.95 1.47 -9.92
CA LEU A 85 -4.12 0.26 -9.79
C LEU A 85 -3.19 0.31 -8.58
N GLY A 86 -3.04 1.48 -7.94
CA GLY A 86 -2.14 1.65 -6.80
C GLY A 86 -2.45 0.68 -5.66
N PRO A 87 -3.66 0.69 -5.08
CA PRO A 87 -4.02 -0.21 -3.98
C PRO A 87 -3.86 -1.70 -4.29
N ILE A 88 -4.03 -2.10 -5.57
CA ILE A 88 -3.81 -3.50 -6.00
C ILE A 88 -2.34 -3.87 -5.89
N LEU A 89 -1.45 -3.01 -6.40
CA LEU A 89 0.00 -3.22 -6.28
C LEU A 89 0.44 -3.20 -4.83
N GLY A 90 -0.08 -2.26 -4.04
CA GLY A 90 0.20 -2.18 -2.60
C GLY A 90 -0.25 -3.43 -1.86
N ALA A 91 -1.43 -3.99 -2.17
CA ALA A 91 -1.91 -5.24 -1.59
C ALA A 91 -1.01 -6.43 -1.96
N ILE A 92 -0.61 -6.57 -3.22
CA ILE A 92 0.30 -7.64 -3.67
C ILE A 92 1.66 -7.52 -2.95
N SER A 93 2.26 -6.33 -2.95
CA SER A 93 3.56 -6.10 -2.34
C SER A 93 3.54 -6.32 -0.84
N LEU A 94 2.55 -5.77 -0.11
CA LEU A 94 2.46 -5.97 1.33
C LEU A 94 2.15 -7.41 1.68
N THR A 95 1.25 -8.10 0.98
CA THR A 95 0.95 -9.52 1.28
C THR A 95 2.17 -10.41 1.05
N TYR A 96 2.93 -10.14 -0.01
CA TYR A 96 4.19 -10.85 -0.25
C TYR A 96 5.21 -10.57 0.87
N LEU A 97 5.31 -9.31 1.28
CA LEU A 97 6.20 -8.90 2.36
C LEU A 97 5.78 -9.52 3.70
N ASP A 98 4.47 -9.62 3.96
CA ASP A 98 3.89 -10.30 5.12
C ASP A 98 4.39 -11.73 5.19
N THR A 99 4.16 -12.48 4.11
CA THR A 99 4.47 -13.90 4.05
C THR A 99 5.96 -14.14 4.28
N MET A 100 6.83 -13.31 3.68
CA MET A 100 8.28 -13.45 3.85
C MET A 100 8.77 -13.01 5.23
N LEU A 101 8.27 -11.90 5.78
CA LEU A 101 8.74 -11.39 7.08
C LEU A 101 8.21 -12.23 8.24
N SER A 102 6.97 -12.72 8.18
CA SER A 102 6.39 -13.57 9.23
C SER A 102 7.17 -14.87 9.42
N ASP A 103 7.79 -15.40 8.36
CA ASP A 103 8.64 -16.60 8.43
C ASP A 103 10.02 -16.32 9.07
N ILE A 104 10.47 -15.07 9.04
CA ILE A 104 11.84 -14.67 9.43
C ILE A 104 11.88 -14.04 10.82
N THR A 105 10.91 -13.20 11.17
CA THR A 105 10.97 -12.35 12.37
C THR A 105 9.62 -12.22 13.09
N GLU A 106 9.63 -12.39 14.41
CA GLU A 106 8.45 -12.16 15.26
C GLU A 106 8.09 -10.66 15.36
N ALA A 107 9.01 -9.75 15.01
CA ALA A 107 8.81 -8.30 15.06
C ALA A 107 8.28 -7.69 13.74
N TRP A 108 7.61 -8.48 12.90
CA TRP A 108 7.12 -8.07 11.57
C TRP A 108 6.27 -6.78 11.56
N VAL A 109 5.45 -6.54 12.60
CA VAL A 109 4.63 -5.32 12.73
C VAL A 109 5.48 -4.04 12.83
N LEU A 110 6.67 -4.12 13.43
CA LEU A 110 7.59 -2.96 13.50
C LEU A 110 8.09 -2.58 12.11
N TYR A 111 8.48 -3.59 11.31
CA TYR A 111 8.95 -3.37 9.95
C TYR A 111 7.87 -2.77 9.06
N TYR A 112 6.62 -3.18 9.25
CA TYR A 112 5.47 -2.58 8.55
C TYR A 112 5.37 -1.08 8.80
N GLY A 113 5.45 -0.66 10.07
CA GLY A 113 5.41 0.75 10.44
C GLY A 113 6.55 1.56 9.82
N ILE A 114 7.75 0.99 9.81
CA ILE A 114 8.94 1.67 9.26
C ILE A 114 8.84 1.80 7.74
N ILE A 115 8.48 0.72 7.03
CA ILE A 115 8.26 0.76 5.58
C ILE A 115 7.16 1.76 5.24
N PHE A 116 6.07 1.77 6.00
CA PHE A 116 4.98 2.72 5.81
C PHE A 116 5.43 4.17 5.95
N VAL A 117 6.18 4.51 7.01
CA VAL A 117 6.73 5.85 7.23
C VAL A 117 7.69 6.24 6.10
N LEU A 118 8.58 5.34 5.68
CA LEU A 118 9.51 5.59 4.58
C LEU A 118 8.77 5.85 3.27
N VAL A 119 7.77 5.04 2.93
CA VAL A 119 6.99 5.21 1.70
C VAL A 119 6.25 6.55 1.72
N ILE A 120 5.64 6.94 2.84
CA ILE A 120 4.97 8.25 2.93
C ILE A 120 5.96 9.41 2.85
N ALA A 121 7.12 9.29 3.51
CA ALA A 121 8.12 10.36 3.55
C ALA A 121 8.79 10.59 2.19
N PHE A 122 9.13 9.51 1.47
CA PHE A 122 9.93 9.58 0.25
C PHE A 122 9.13 9.39 -1.04
N ALA A 123 7.97 8.75 -0.98
CA ALA A 123 7.12 8.43 -2.14
C ALA A 123 5.63 8.77 -1.85
N PRO A 124 5.27 10.07 -1.77
CA PRO A 124 3.92 10.52 -1.40
C PRO A 124 2.82 10.11 -2.41
N GLN A 125 3.20 9.73 -3.64
CA GLN A 125 2.30 9.18 -4.65
C GLN A 125 2.22 7.63 -4.62
N GLY A 126 2.92 6.99 -3.68
CA GLY A 126 3.06 5.53 -3.58
C GLY A 126 3.85 4.91 -4.74
N ILE A 127 3.87 3.58 -4.78
CA ILE A 127 4.51 2.78 -5.83
C ILE A 127 3.93 3.13 -7.22
N SER A 128 2.62 3.40 -7.28
CA SER A 128 1.98 3.79 -8.53
C SER A 128 2.48 5.12 -9.10
N GLY A 129 2.93 6.05 -8.25
CA GLY A 129 3.51 7.32 -8.73
C GLY A 129 4.80 7.10 -9.50
N ILE A 130 5.63 6.15 -9.03
CA ILE A 130 6.88 5.76 -9.70
C ILE A 130 6.55 5.20 -11.10
N ILE A 131 5.54 4.33 -11.21
CA ILE A 131 5.12 3.75 -12.49
C ILE A 131 4.62 4.84 -13.45
N MET A 132 3.84 5.82 -12.96
CA MET A 132 3.30 6.90 -13.79
C MET A 132 4.39 7.85 -14.32
N VAL A 133 5.44 8.10 -13.54
CA VAL A 133 6.61 8.89 -14.00
C VAL A 133 7.31 8.24 -15.19
N HIS A 134 7.25 6.91 -15.33
CA HIS A 134 7.88 6.19 -16.44
C HIS A 134 6.99 6.06 -17.67
N GLU A 135 5.67 6.25 -17.54
CA GLU A 135 4.69 6.20 -18.66
C GLU A 135 5.08 7.12 -19.85
N PRO A 136 5.41 8.42 -19.66
CA PRO A 136 5.82 9.28 -20.77
C PRO A 136 7.17 8.90 -21.38
N ILE A 137 8.08 8.29 -20.60
CA ILE A 137 9.42 7.86 -21.07
C ILE A 137 9.28 6.65 -22.00
N ILE A 138 8.43 5.67 -21.62
CA ILE A 138 8.14 4.48 -22.42
C ILE A 138 7.52 4.87 -23.78
N ARG A 139 6.62 5.87 -23.77
CA ARG A 139 5.86 6.26 -24.96
C ARG A 139 6.66 7.12 -25.93
N ASN A 140 7.56 7.97 -25.42
CA ASN A 140 8.29 8.94 -26.27
C ASN A 140 9.69 8.48 -26.67
N ASN A 141 10.42 7.69 -25.85
CA ASN A 141 11.76 7.21 -26.20
C ASN A 141 12.17 5.94 -25.38
N PRO A 142 11.98 4.73 -25.91
CA PRO A 142 12.31 3.49 -25.19
C PRO A 142 13.83 3.26 -24.99
N SER A 143 14.71 3.98 -25.69
CA SER A 143 16.16 3.89 -25.52
C SER A 143 16.68 4.56 -24.23
N LEU A 144 15.94 5.54 -23.68
CA LEU A 144 16.27 6.22 -22.42
C LEU A 144 16.07 5.32 -21.20
N LEU A 145 15.15 4.34 -21.29
CA LEU A 145 14.95 3.33 -20.24
C LEU A 145 16.24 2.56 -19.95
N LYS A 146 17.03 2.20 -20.98
CA LYS A 146 18.30 1.48 -20.80
C LYS A 146 19.33 2.29 -20.03
N LYS A 147 19.34 3.63 -20.18
CA LYS A 147 20.22 4.51 -19.39
C LYS A 147 19.76 4.65 -17.94
N LEU A 148 18.46 4.44 -17.69
CA LEU A 148 17.87 4.54 -16.36
C LEU A 148 18.05 3.26 -15.53
N VAL A 149 18.22 2.08 -16.16
CA VAL A 149 18.48 0.82 -15.44
C VAL A 149 19.72 0.91 -14.53
N PHE A 150 20.81 1.52 -15.01
CA PHE A 150 22.06 1.62 -14.26
C PHE A 150 21.91 2.36 -12.90
N PRO A 151 21.41 3.62 -12.84
CA PRO A 151 21.20 4.30 -11.57
C PRO A 151 20.14 3.62 -10.67
N TYR A 152 19.10 3.00 -11.24
CA TYR A 152 18.12 2.25 -10.44
C TYR A 152 18.73 1.01 -9.78
N THR A 153 19.62 0.29 -10.46
CA THR A 153 20.30 -0.88 -9.87
C THR A 153 21.20 -0.49 -8.70
N ILE A 154 21.94 0.61 -8.81
CA ILE A 154 22.81 1.11 -7.72
C ILE A 154 21.97 1.54 -6.51
N PHE A 155 20.85 2.23 -6.75
CA PHE A 155 19.94 2.65 -5.69
C PHE A 155 19.30 1.45 -4.97
N LEU A 156 18.89 0.43 -5.73
CA LEU A 156 18.26 -0.78 -5.19
C LEU A 156 19.25 -1.59 -4.35
N VAL A 157 20.51 -1.72 -4.79
CA VAL A 157 21.59 -2.35 -4.00
C VAL A 157 21.84 -1.59 -2.69
N SER A 158 21.86 -0.25 -2.73
CA SER A 158 22.06 0.56 -1.52
C SER A 158 20.91 0.41 -0.52
N ILE A 159 19.66 0.32 -1.00
CA ILE A 159 18.47 0.04 -0.18
C ILE A 159 18.54 -1.36 0.45
N ILE A 160 18.95 -2.37 -0.31
CA ILE A 160 19.09 -3.74 0.20
C ILE A 160 20.13 -3.77 1.34
N ILE A 161 21.27 -3.12 1.17
CA ILE A 161 22.32 -3.08 2.19
C ILE A 161 21.84 -2.35 3.46
N LEU A 162 21.15 -1.22 3.31
CA LEU A 162 20.59 -0.46 4.44
C LEU A 162 19.52 -1.26 5.20
N THR A 163 18.63 -1.93 4.47
CA THR A 163 17.56 -2.74 5.06
C THR A 163 18.13 -3.95 5.79
N ILE A 164 19.13 -4.64 5.24
CA ILE A 164 19.84 -5.74 5.91
C ILE A 164 20.57 -5.27 7.18
N GLY A 165 21.26 -4.12 7.11
CA GLY A 165 21.94 -3.56 8.27
C GLY A 165 20.95 -3.18 9.38
N PHE A 166 19.82 -2.60 9.01
CA PHE A 166 18.80 -2.17 9.95
C PHE A 166 18.01 -3.36 10.54
N THR A 167 17.71 -4.40 9.74
CA THR A 167 17.09 -5.63 10.24
C THR A 167 18.00 -6.34 11.23
N SER A 168 19.31 -6.43 10.95
CA SER A 168 20.30 -7.06 11.83
C SER A 168 20.39 -6.36 13.19
N ILE A 169 20.30 -5.03 13.21
CA ILE A 169 20.30 -4.25 14.47
C ILE A 169 19.03 -4.52 15.28
N ILE A 170 17.87 -4.58 14.63
CA ILE A 170 16.59 -4.86 15.31
C ILE A 170 16.59 -6.27 15.90
N GLU A 171 17.01 -7.28 15.14
CA GLU A 171 17.11 -8.66 15.64
C GLU A 171 18.09 -8.77 16.82
N LEU A 172 19.22 -8.05 16.78
CA LEU A 172 20.18 -8.03 17.88
C LEU A 172 19.58 -7.41 19.15
N ILE A 173 18.86 -6.30 19.03
CA ILE A 173 18.16 -5.66 20.16
C ILE A 173 17.05 -6.58 20.70
N HIS A 174 16.33 -7.26 19.81
CA HIS A 174 15.25 -8.17 20.20
C HIS A 174 15.80 -9.41 20.90
N SER A 175 16.90 -9.98 20.41
CA SER A 175 17.65 -11.08 21.03
C SER A 175 18.17 -10.72 22.42
N LEU A 176 18.70 -9.49 22.60
CA LEU A 176 19.16 -9.00 23.91
C LEU A 176 18.02 -8.81 24.92
N LYS A 177 16.81 -8.49 24.44
CA LYS A 177 15.62 -8.34 25.29
C LYS A 177 14.96 -9.69 25.61
N SER A 178 15.06 -10.65 24.69
CA SER A 178 14.61 -12.03 24.86
C SER A 178 15.70 -12.87 25.54
N SER A 179 15.97 -12.58 26.81
CA SER A 179 16.85 -13.41 27.64
C SER A 179 16.17 -14.76 27.92
N LYS A 180 16.25 -15.67 26.95
CA LYS A 180 15.99 -17.12 27.08
C LYS A 180 17.02 -17.87 26.22
N ASP A 181 18.20 -18.06 26.81
CA ASP A 181 19.07 -19.26 26.78
C ASP A 181 19.13 -20.19 25.56
N SER A 182 18.97 -19.70 24.33
CA SER A 182 19.56 -20.36 23.16
C SER A 182 19.73 -19.38 22.00
N LEU A 183 20.98 -19.14 21.62
CA LEU A 183 21.36 -18.49 20.36
C LEU A 183 20.87 -19.35 19.19
N LYS A 184 19.61 -19.17 18.76
CA LYS A 184 19.13 -19.65 17.47
C LYS A 184 19.05 -18.48 16.51
N VAL A 185 20.12 -18.31 15.74
CA VAL A 185 20.13 -17.45 14.56
C VAL A 185 19.34 -18.20 13.48
N TYR A 186 18.11 -17.76 13.20
CA TYR A 186 17.18 -18.45 12.29
C TYR A 186 17.66 -18.50 10.82
N TRP A 187 18.63 -17.66 10.46
CA TRP A 187 19.23 -17.57 9.11
C TRP A 187 20.34 -18.58 8.82
N LEU A 188 20.80 -19.33 9.82
CA LEU A 188 21.78 -20.40 9.67
C LEU A 188 21.11 -21.71 10.08
N LYS A 189 20.58 -22.43 9.09
CA LYS A 189 20.25 -23.84 9.22
C LYS A 189 21.15 -24.65 8.30
#